data_AF-A0A529LR68-F1
#
_entry.id   AF-A0A529LR68-F1
#
_cell.length_a   1.000
_cell.length_b   1.000
_cell.length_c   1.000
_cell.angle_alpha   90.00
_cell.angle_beta   90.00
_cell.angle_gamma   90.00
#
_symmetry.space_group_name_H-M   'P 1'
#
loop_
_entity.id
_entity.type
_entity.pdbx_description
1 polymer ?
#
loop_
_entity_poly.entity_id
_entity_poly.type
_entity_poly.pdbx_seq_one_letter_code
_entity_poly.pdbx_strand_id
1 'polypeptide(L)' 'MRPIETRYARSGDVRIAYQVIGQGSFDLVFVPGFISNLDLHWEDEGYSRLLKRLSAFSRLIL' A
#
# COMPACT_ATOMS: atom_id res chain seq x y z
N MET A 1 -10.43 -9.46 -9.02
CA MET A 1 -9.89 -9.39 -7.64
C MET A 1 -10.65 -8.27 -6.94
N ARG A 2 -11.09 -8.43 -5.68
CA ARG A 2 -11.74 -7.28 -4.99
C ARG A 2 -10.69 -6.16 -4.84
N PRO A 3 -11.06 -4.88 -5.01
CA PRO A 3 -10.16 -3.77 -4.73
C PRO A 3 -9.63 -3.86 -3.30
N ILE A 4 -8.38 -3.50 -3.09
CA ILE A 4 -7.80 -3.44 -1.75
C ILE A 4 -8.45 -2.29 -1.00
N GLU A 5 -8.84 -2.53 0.25
CA GLU A 5 -9.51 -1.52 1.05
C GLU A 5 -8.55 -0.37 1.38
N THR A 6 -8.85 0.82 0.86
CA THR A 6 -8.19 2.06 1.26
C THR A 6 -8.71 2.51 2.63
N ARG A 7 -7.78 2.69 3.56
CA ARG A 7 -8.01 3.17 4.91
C ARG A 7 -7.44 4.57 5.07
N TYR A 8 -7.81 5.25 6.15
CA TYR A 8 -7.38 6.63 6.39
C TYR A 8 -6.86 6.80 7.81
N ALA A 9 -5.60 7.21 7.93
CA ALA A 9 -5.00 7.62 9.19
C ALA A 9 -5.20 9.12 9.38
N ARG A 10 -5.54 9.55 10.60
CA ARG A 10 -5.65 10.98 10.92
C ARG A 10 -4.26 11.53 11.25
N SER A 11 -3.88 12.64 10.61
CA SER A 11 -2.67 13.40 10.94
C SER A 11 -3.04 14.88 11.02
N GLY A 12 -3.21 15.38 12.25
CA GLY A 12 -3.78 16.72 12.49
C GLY A 12 -5.17 16.87 11.86
N ASP A 13 -5.27 17.79 10.91
CA ASP A 13 -6.50 18.11 10.18
C ASP A 13 -6.61 17.39 8.83
N VAL A 14 -5.61 16.59 8.45
CA VAL A 14 -5.62 15.81 7.20
C VAL A 14 -5.85 14.32 7.46
N ARG A 15 -6.30 13.63 6.42
CA ARG A 15 -6.43 12.17 6.36
C ARG A 15 -5.46 11.61 5.34
N ILE A 16 -4.58 10.72 5.78
CA ILE A 16 -3.60 10.04 4.93
C ILE A 16 -4.22 8.72 4.48
N ALA A 17 -4.47 8.59 3.18
CA ALA A 17 -4.91 7.34 2.58
C ALA A 17 -3.76 6.32 2.64
N TYR A 18 -4.08 5.08 3.00
CA TYR A 18 -3.12 3.98 2.99
C TYR A 18 -3.84 2.64 2.76
N GLN A 19 -3.11 1.65 2.28
CA GLN A 19 -3.57 0.27 2.17
C GLN A 19 -2.68 -0.65 3.01
N VAL A 20 -3.24 -1.76 3.48
CA VAL A 20 -2.50 -2.78 4.22
C VAL A 20 -2.67 -4.12 3.54
N ILE A 21 -1.55 -4.77 3.22
CA ILE A 21 -1.52 -6.10 2.60
C ILE A 21 -0.43 -6.98 3.20
N GLY A 22 -0.59 -8.29 3.08
CA GLY A 22 0.32 -9.26 3.70
C GLY A 22 0.01 -9.53 5.17
N GLN A 23 0.67 -10.56 5.72
CA GLN A 23 0.48 -11.05 7.10
C GLN A 23 1.83 -11.32 7.79
N GLY A 24 2.91 -10.69 7.31
CA GLY A 24 4.25 -10.85 7.88
C GLY A 24 4.34 -10.31 9.31
N SER A 25 5.36 -10.77 10.04
CA SER A 25 5.54 -10.46 11.48
C SER A 25 6.03 -9.04 11.77
N PHE A 26 6.46 -8.29 10.74
CA PHE A 26 6.91 -6.92 10.88
C PHE A 26 6.27 -6.01 9.84
N ASP A 27 6.17 -4.73 10.20
CA ASP A 27 5.60 -3.69 9.36
C ASP A 27 6.64 -3.15 8.39
N LEU A 28 6.26 -3.03 7.12
CA LEU A 28 7.03 -2.30 6.11
C LEU A 28 6.19 -1.11 5.63
N VAL A 29 6.64 0.10 5.94
CA VAL A 29 6.04 1.33 5.40
C VAL A 29 6.70 1.65 4.07
N PHE A 30 5.92 1.65 3.00
CA PHE A 30 6.37 1.96 1.66
C PHE A 30 5.78 3.31 1.24
N VAL A 31 6.65 4.28 0.94
CA VAL A 31 6.24 5.62 0.49
C VAL A 31 6.50 5.73 -1.01
N PRO A 32 5.46 5.83 -1.85
CA PRO A 32 5.62 6.01 -3.29
C PRO A 32 6.39 7.29 -3.66
N GLY A 33 6.97 7.31 -4.86
CA GLY A 33 7.63 8.49 -5.42
C GLY A 33 6.68 9.60 -5.87
N PHE A 34 7.21 10.60 -6.60
CA PHE A 34 6.43 11.75 -7.07
C PHE A 34 5.32 11.36 -8.05
N ILE A 35 4.11 11.91 -7.83
CA ILE A 35 2.84 11.57 -8.51
C ILE A 35 2.49 10.09 -8.33
N SER A 36 1.62 9.79 -7.36
CA SER A 36 1.25 8.43 -7.01
C SER A 36 -0.23 8.32 -6.66
N ASN A 37 -0.83 7.16 -6.89
CA ASN A 37 -2.19 6.85 -6.47
C ASN A 37 -2.30 5.37 -6.10
N LEU A 38 -2.90 5.09 -4.93
CA LEU A 38 -2.99 3.74 -4.38
C LEU A 38 -3.72 2.76 -5.30
N ASP A 39 -4.79 3.21 -5.95
CA ASP A 39 -5.59 2.35 -6.82
C ASP A 39 -4.88 2.12 -8.18
N LEU A 40 -4.31 3.18 -8.76
CA LEU A 40 -3.59 3.09 -10.04
C LEU A 40 -2.33 2.21 -9.96
N HIS A 41 -1.68 2.13 -8.80
CA HIS A 41 -0.54 1.21 -8.59
C HIS A 41 -0.90 -0.26 -8.82
N TRP A 42 -2.17 -0.63 -8.69
CA TRP A 42 -2.62 -2.01 -8.93
C TRP A 42 -2.89 -2.31 -10.41
N GLU A 43 -3.09 -1.27 -11.23
CA GLU A 43 -3.31 -1.38 -12.67
C GLU A 43 -1.99 -1.60 -13.44
N ASP A 44 -0.87 -1.11 -12.93
CA ASP A 44 0.46 -1.43 -13.46
C ASP A 44 0.94 -2.81 -12.96
N GLU A 45 1.22 -3.72 -13.89
CA GLU A 45 1.62 -5.08 -13.55
C GLU A 45 2.98 -5.16 -12.83
N GLY A 46 3.92 -4.28 -13.18
CA GLY A 46 5.26 -4.24 -12.59
C GLY A 46 5.19 -3.82 -11.13
N TYR A 47 4.44 -2.75 -10.88
CA TYR A 47 4.22 -2.18 -9.55
C TYR A 47 3.41 -3.11 -8.67
N SER A 48 2.31 -3.67 -9.18
CA SER A 48 1.51 -4.70 -8.49
C SER A 48 2.37 -5.90 -8.07
N ARG A 49 3.31 -6.34 -8.92
CA ARG A 49 4.24 -7.44 -8.63
C ARG A 49 5.26 -7.07 -7.56
N LEU A 50 5.79 -5.85 -7.58
CA LEU A 50 6.67 -5.32 -6.54
C LEU A 50 5.95 -5.33 -5.17
N LEU A 51 4.76 -4.74 -5.09
CA LEU A 51 3.98 -4.66 -3.86
C LEU A 51 3.63 -6.05 -3.32
N LYS A 52 3.23 -6.98 -4.19
CA LYS A 52 2.98 -8.38 -3.80
C LYS A 52 4.22 -9.05 -3.21
N ARG A 53 5.41 -8.86 -3.81
CA ARG A 53 6.66 -9.43 -3.30
C ARG A 53 7.06 -8.84 -1.95
N LEU A 54 6.89 -7.53 -1.75
CA LEU A 54 7.12 -6.88 -0.45
C LEU A 54 6.16 -7.43 0.62
N SER A 55 4.87 -7.59 0.27
CA SER A 55 3.85 -8.14 1.18
C SER A 55 4.01 -9.63 1.50
N ALA A 56 4.80 -10.37 0.72
CA ALA A 56 4.97 -11.81 0.91
C ALA A 56 5.75 -12.13 2.21
N PHE A 57 6.57 -11.20 2.69
CA PHE A 57 7.40 -11.38 3.89
C PHE A 57 7.15 -10.32 4.98
N SER A 58 6.26 -9.35 4.74
CA SER A 58 5.95 -8.26 5.66
C SER A 58 4.45 -7.99 5.74
N ARG A 59 4.01 -7.22 6.73
CA ARG A 59 2.76 -6.49 6.67
C ARG A 59 3.04 -5.15 6.00
N LEU A 60 2.81 -5.08 4.69
CA LEU A 60 3.08 -3.91 3.87
C LEU A 60 1.98 -2.86 4.09
N ILE A 61 2.40 -1.65 4.40
CA ILE A 61 1.58 -0.45 4.55
C ILE A 61 2.06 0.54 3.49
N LEU A 62 1.20 0.87 2.52
CA LEU A 62 1.55 1.71 1.36
C LEU A 62 0.56 2.86 1.17
#